data_AF-A0A2E0HMA9-F1
#
_entry.id   AF-A0A2E0HMA9-F1
#
_cell.length_a   1.000
_cell.length_b   1.000
_cell.length_c   1.000
_cell.angle_alpha   90.00
_cell.angle_beta   90.00
_cell.angle_gamma   90.00
#
_symmetry.space_group_name_H-M   'P 1'
#
loop_
_entity.id
_entity.type
_entity.pdbx_description
1 polymer ?
#
loop_
_entity_poly.entity_id
_entity_poly.type
_entity_poly.pdbx_seq_one_letter_code
_entity_poly.pdbx_strand_id
1 'polypeptide(L)'
;MTHNKKPLVVDLDGTLIRTDILLESFMLLVRENPLVLFLMPFWLLRGKANLKAQIARRVEVPVAYLPYHDALLDYIRHERGSGREIVLATASNRRYAEAIADHLGVFDAVFASDDTRNLAGDGKRDVLTERYGEGGYVYAANHSVDLKVWRHCDRAIVVGDAALAGKAEAMCGLEKHFVVQRPGVKTLIKALRVHQWVKNALIFVPLMTAHQIANPGLIWQCVLAFLAFSVCASSVYFLNDLLDLNDDRQHATKKNRPFAAGTLSLSVGILGAPLLLLAAVLACFFLPPEFRLVLLVYYGLTLAYSFKLKRLVMVDVVTLASLYTIRIVAGAAAIDVRLSFWLLSFSVFVFLSLAIIKRYSELMKLKAMNATKALGRGYQVEDLELLSSLGGASGYLSVLVLALYINSPEVQGMYSNPVLMWPACLVMLYWVSRIWIIAHRGNMDDDPIVFALKDRASVIAGALIVGFMLLAV
;
A
#
# COMPACT_ATOMS: atom_id res chain seq x y z
N MET A 1 11.46 48.79 -15.70
CA MET A 1 12.82 48.31 -15.36
C MET A 1 12.68 46.89 -14.82
N THR A 2 12.82 45.87 -15.66
CA THR A 2 12.88 44.48 -15.20
C THR A 2 14.21 44.29 -14.48
N HIS A 3 14.19 44.29 -13.14
CA HIS A 3 15.35 43.83 -12.37
C HIS A 3 15.60 42.38 -12.78
N ASN A 4 16.68 42.15 -13.53
CA ASN A 4 17.04 40.85 -14.06
C ASN A 4 17.46 39.95 -12.89
N LYS A 5 16.48 39.28 -12.27
CA LYS A 5 16.74 38.31 -11.20
C LYS A 5 17.63 37.21 -11.77
N LYS A 6 18.64 36.81 -11.01
CA LYS A 6 19.55 35.70 -11.37
C LYS A 6 18.73 34.44 -11.67
N PRO A 7 19.15 33.58 -12.63
CA PRO A 7 18.44 32.36 -12.97
C PRO A 7 18.15 31.49 -11.75
N LEU A 8 16.94 30.91 -11.69
CA LEU A 8 16.56 29.95 -10.67
C LEU A 8 16.80 28.53 -11.18
N VAL A 9 17.79 27.87 -10.61
CA VAL A 9 18.10 26.47 -10.89
C VAL A 9 17.40 25.59 -9.86
N VAL A 10 16.66 24.60 -10.33
CA VAL A 10 15.81 23.72 -9.51
C VAL A 10 16.28 22.28 -9.62
N ASP A 11 16.55 21.63 -8.49
CA ASP A 11 16.78 20.19 -8.46
C ASP A 11 15.48 19.39 -8.62
N LEU A 12 15.60 18.14 -9.10
CA LEU A 12 14.44 17.30 -9.36
C LEU A 12 14.03 16.49 -8.11
N ASP A 13 14.86 15.53 -7.73
CA ASP A 13 14.52 14.44 -6.82
C ASP A 13 14.43 14.92 -5.37
N GLY A 14 13.26 14.75 -4.76
CA GLY A 14 12.95 15.26 -3.42
C GLY A 14 12.88 16.79 -3.30
N THR A 15 13.07 17.54 -4.39
CA THR A 15 12.97 19.01 -4.45
C THR A 15 11.74 19.45 -5.25
N LEU A 16 11.72 19.22 -6.57
CA LEU A 16 10.55 19.48 -7.41
C LEU A 16 9.47 18.41 -7.23
N ILE A 17 9.90 17.14 -7.20
CA ILE A 17 9.07 15.98 -6.86
C ILE A 17 9.41 15.51 -5.45
N ARG A 18 8.43 14.97 -4.71
CA ARG A 18 8.63 14.47 -3.33
C ARG A 18 9.38 13.14 -3.27
N THR A 19 9.52 12.46 -4.40
CA THR A 19 10.12 11.12 -4.53
C THR A 19 11.39 11.17 -5.38
N ASP A 20 11.99 10.00 -5.59
CA ASP A 20 13.18 9.80 -6.42
C ASP A 20 12.77 9.07 -7.70
N ILE A 21 12.99 9.69 -8.86
CA ILE A 21 12.56 9.20 -10.17
C ILE A 21 13.26 7.89 -10.57
N LEU A 22 14.47 7.63 -10.07
CA LEU A 22 15.15 6.36 -10.27
C LEU A 22 14.44 5.24 -9.51
N LEU A 23 14.00 5.51 -8.27
CA LEU A 23 13.23 4.53 -7.49
C LEU A 23 11.82 4.33 -8.07
N GLU A 24 11.18 5.39 -8.57
CA GLU A 24 9.88 5.31 -9.28
C GLU A 24 9.98 4.40 -10.51
N SER A 25 10.93 4.70 -11.40
CA SER A 25 11.14 3.93 -12.64
C SER A 25 11.59 2.51 -12.34
N PHE A 26 12.41 2.29 -11.30
CA PHE A 26 12.77 0.96 -10.85
C PHE A 26 11.54 0.14 -10.42
N MET A 27 10.68 0.68 -9.57
CA MET A 27 9.49 -0.05 -9.11
C MET A 27 8.50 -0.34 -10.24
N LEU A 28 8.37 0.60 -11.19
CA LEU A 28 7.56 0.39 -12.40
C LEU A 28 8.13 -0.75 -13.26
N LEU A 29 9.44 -0.78 -13.45
CA LEU A 29 10.12 -1.85 -14.18
C LEU A 29 9.94 -3.22 -13.51
N VAL A 30 10.02 -3.29 -12.18
CA VAL A 30 9.76 -4.52 -11.42
C VAL A 30 8.30 -4.95 -11.54
N ARG A 31 7.35 -4.01 -11.59
CA ARG A 31 5.92 -4.32 -11.81
C ARG A 31 5.66 -4.91 -13.19
N GLU A 32 6.27 -4.37 -14.23
CA GLU A 32 6.10 -4.86 -15.60
C GLU A 32 6.83 -6.17 -15.85
N ASN A 33 8.05 -6.31 -15.33
CA ASN A 33 8.87 -7.50 -15.49
C ASN A 33 9.71 -7.80 -14.23
N PRO A 34 9.18 -8.60 -13.28
CA PRO A 34 9.91 -8.96 -12.06
C PRO A 34 11.23 -9.70 -12.31
N LEU A 35 11.38 -10.39 -13.46
CA LEU A 35 12.61 -11.13 -13.79
C LEU A 35 13.81 -10.21 -14.05
N VAL A 36 13.57 -8.92 -14.23
CA VAL A 36 14.61 -7.90 -14.39
C VAL A 36 15.55 -7.81 -13.18
N LEU A 37 15.08 -8.21 -12.00
CA LEU A 37 15.87 -8.21 -10.76
C LEU A 37 17.14 -9.06 -10.91
N PHE A 38 17.10 -10.13 -11.71
CA PHE A 38 18.26 -10.98 -12.00
C PHE A 38 19.27 -10.33 -12.95
N LEU A 39 18.84 -9.36 -13.77
CA LEU A 39 19.71 -8.66 -14.72
C LEU A 39 20.42 -7.45 -14.08
N MET A 40 19.85 -6.89 -13.01
CA MET A 40 20.38 -5.68 -12.36
C MET A 40 21.83 -5.79 -11.89
N PRO A 41 22.29 -6.91 -11.28
CA PRO A 41 23.69 -7.05 -10.90
C PRO A 41 24.64 -6.86 -12.11
N PHE A 42 24.29 -7.40 -13.27
CA PHE A 42 25.09 -7.26 -14.49
C PHE A 42 25.11 -5.83 -15.02
N TRP A 43 24.01 -5.09 -14.91
CA TRP A 43 23.96 -3.67 -15.26
C TRP A 43 24.77 -2.81 -14.31
N LEU A 44 24.70 -3.11 -13.00
CA LEU A 44 25.47 -2.40 -11.99
C LEU A 44 26.97 -2.65 -12.11
N LEU A 45 27.40 -3.86 -12.48
CA LEU A 45 28.80 -4.20 -12.79
C LEU A 45 29.35 -3.36 -13.96
N ARG A 46 28.49 -2.92 -14.88
CA ARG A 46 28.85 -1.99 -15.98
C ARG A 46 28.75 -0.52 -15.57
N GLY A 47 28.49 -0.23 -14.29
CA GLY A 47 28.45 1.10 -13.71
C GLY A 47 27.05 1.66 -13.44
N LYS A 48 26.95 2.61 -12.50
CA LYS A 48 25.68 3.23 -12.09
C LYS A 48 24.96 3.97 -13.23
N ALA A 49 25.71 4.61 -14.13
CA ALA A 49 25.14 5.27 -15.30
C ALA A 49 24.46 4.26 -16.25
N ASN A 50 25.10 3.09 -16.46
CA ASN A 50 24.52 2.01 -17.26
C ASN A 50 23.21 1.51 -16.66
N LEU A 51 23.16 1.27 -15.35
CA LEU A 51 21.93 0.87 -14.65
C LEU A 51 20.79 1.88 -14.88
N LYS A 52 21.04 3.17 -14.66
CA LYS A 52 20.05 4.24 -14.88
C LYS A 52 19.54 4.25 -16.33
N ALA A 53 20.45 4.12 -17.30
CA ALA A 53 20.11 4.08 -18.72
C ALA A 53 19.27 2.84 -19.09
N GLN A 54 19.61 1.65 -18.57
CA GLN A 54 18.85 0.43 -18.83
C GLN A 54 17.42 0.50 -18.28
N ILE A 55 17.24 1.10 -17.10
CA ILE A 55 15.91 1.35 -16.53
C ILE A 55 15.14 2.34 -17.42
N ALA A 56 15.77 3.49 -17.73
CA ALA A 56 15.15 4.55 -18.52
C ALA A 56 14.72 4.13 -19.93
N ARG A 57 15.40 3.15 -20.53
CA ARG A 57 15.05 2.60 -21.85
C ARG A 57 13.83 1.67 -21.84
N ARG A 58 13.50 1.08 -20.69
CA ARG A 58 12.48 0.01 -20.60
C ARG A 58 11.12 0.48 -20.11
N VAL A 59 11.07 1.56 -19.32
CA VAL A 59 9.81 2.05 -18.75
C VAL A 59 9.66 3.56 -18.89
N GLU A 60 8.42 3.97 -19.12
CA GLU A 60 8.00 5.37 -19.14
C GLU A 60 7.26 5.70 -17.85
N VAL A 61 7.73 6.72 -17.14
CA VAL A 61 7.08 7.16 -15.90
C VAL A 61 5.97 8.16 -16.26
N PRO A 62 4.72 7.96 -15.81
CA PRO A 62 3.64 8.92 -16.01
C PRO A 62 3.88 10.23 -15.25
N VAL A 63 4.59 11.17 -15.88
CA VAL A 63 5.03 12.44 -15.26
C VAL A 63 3.88 13.29 -14.73
N ALA A 64 2.69 13.18 -15.33
CA ALA A 64 1.50 13.93 -14.92
C ALA A 64 1.00 13.60 -13.51
N TYR A 65 1.33 12.41 -13.00
CA TYR A 65 0.88 11.95 -11.70
C TYR A 65 1.99 11.94 -10.65
N LEU A 66 3.17 12.48 -10.94
CA LEU A 66 4.24 12.53 -9.94
C LEU A 66 3.85 13.41 -8.73
N PRO A 67 4.33 13.10 -7.52
CA PRO A 67 3.96 13.83 -6.32
C PRO A 67 4.78 15.13 -6.22
N TYR A 68 4.39 16.16 -6.97
CA TYR A 68 5.08 17.45 -6.97
C TYR A 68 5.00 18.19 -5.62
N HIS A 69 5.97 19.07 -5.37
CA HIS A 69 5.87 20.07 -4.32
C HIS A 69 5.08 21.28 -4.83
N ASP A 70 3.75 21.23 -4.66
CA ASP A 70 2.82 22.26 -5.19
C ASP A 70 3.24 23.69 -4.83
N ALA A 71 3.60 23.94 -3.55
CA ALA A 71 4.04 25.26 -3.11
C ALA A 71 5.32 25.78 -3.80
N LEU A 72 6.27 24.88 -4.12
CA LEU A 72 7.46 25.23 -4.88
C LEU A 72 7.10 25.46 -6.35
N LEU A 73 6.25 24.61 -6.92
CA LEU A 73 5.83 24.71 -8.32
C LEU A 73 5.07 26.02 -8.59
N ASP A 74 4.18 26.43 -7.68
CA ASP A 74 3.47 27.71 -7.76
C ASP A 74 4.42 28.90 -7.68
N TYR A 75 5.46 28.80 -6.84
CA TYR A 75 6.51 29.80 -6.78
C TYR A 75 7.35 29.86 -8.07
N ILE A 76 7.71 28.71 -8.65
CA ILE A 76 8.43 28.64 -9.94
C ILE A 76 7.59 29.28 -11.05
N ARG A 77 6.29 28.97 -11.12
CA ARG A 77 5.36 29.57 -12.09
C ARG A 77 5.30 31.08 -11.95
N HIS A 78 5.23 31.58 -10.71
CA HIS A 78 5.24 33.01 -10.42
C HIS A 78 6.55 33.68 -10.87
N GLU A 79 7.70 33.10 -10.54
CA GLU A 79 9.00 33.65 -10.92
C GLU A 79 9.20 33.65 -12.45
N ARG A 80 8.80 32.59 -13.16
CA ARG A 80 8.79 32.57 -14.63
C ARG A 80 7.89 33.67 -15.21
N GLY A 81 6.68 33.83 -14.65
CA GLY A 81 5.76 34.89 -15.05
C GLY A 81 6.32 36.31 -14.84
N SER A 82 7.25 36.47 -13.90
CA SER A 82 7.99 37.73 -13.66
C SER A 82 9.20 37.93 -14.60
N GLY A 83 9.47 36.98 -15.51
CA GLY A 83 10.55 37.04 -16.49
C GLY A 83 11.88 36.47 -16.00
N ARG A 84 11.92 35.73 -14.90
CA ARG A 84 13.12 35.04 -14.41
C ARG A 84 13.37 33.75 -15.19
N GLU A 85 14.60 33.54 -15.66
CA GLU A 85 15.02 32.26 -16.26
C GLU A 85 14.92 31.13 -15.23
N ILE A 86 14.24 30.04 -15.58
CA ILE A 86 14.07 28.85 -14.74
C ILE A 86 14.76 27.66 -15.40
N VAL A 87 15.60 26.95 -14.64
CA VAL A 87 16.44 25.87 -15.15
C VAL A 87 16.22 24.61 -14.30
N LEU A 88 16.02 23.46 -14.94
CA LEU A 88 15.99 22.16 -14.27
C LEU A 88 17.40 21.58 -14.26
N ALA A 89 17.98 21.24 -13.10
CA ALA A 89 19.32 20.64 -13.01
C ALA A 89 19.33 19.40 -12.11
N THR A 90 19.47 18.20 -12.70
CA THR A 90 19.32 16.92 -12.00
C THR A 90 20.39 15.87 -12.36
N ALA A 91 20.68 14.99 -11.40
CA ALA A 91 21.48 13.78 -11.61
C ALA A 91 20.68 12.61 -12.23
N SER A 92 19.40 12.84 -12.53
CA SER A 92 18.51 11.87 -13.15
C SER A 92 18.67 11.82 -14.66
N ASN A 93 18.17 10.73 -15.26
CA ASN A 93 18.32 10.50 -16.69
C ASN A 93 17.58 11.60 -17.49
N ARG A 94 18.26 12.13 -18.52
CA ARG A 94 17.76 13.20 -19.38
C ARG A 94 16.35 12.96 -19.93
N ARG A 95 16.02 11.73 -20.33
CA ARG A 95 14.68 11.38 -20.84
C ARG A 95 13.56 11.76 -19.86
N TYR A 96 13.75 11.50 -18.57
CA TYR A 96 12.74 11.82 -17.55
C TYR A 96 12.73 13.31 -17.21
N ALA A 97 13.91 13.94 -17.17
CA ALA A 97 14.02 15.37 -16.89
C ALA A 97 13.34 16.21 -17.99
N GLU A 98 13.56 15.87 -19.27
CA GLU A 98 12.92 16.50 -20.42
C GLU A 98 11.41 16.26 -20.42
N ALA A 99 10.96 15.02 -20.21
CA ALA A 99 9.52 14.71 -20.15
C ALA A 99 8.79 15.50 -19.04
N ILE A 100 9.42 15.70 -17.87
CA ILE A 100 8.87 16.53 -16.79
C ILE A 100 8.88 18.00 -17.17
N ALA A 101 9.97 18.48 -17.79
CA ALA A 101 10.07 19.86 -18.22
C ALA A 101 9.02 20.23 -19.28
N ASP A 102 8.84 19.37 -20.28
CA ASP A 102 7.82 19.50 -21.32
C ASP A 102 6.41 19.48 -20.74
N HIS A 103 6.15 18.56 -19.80
CA HIS A 103 4.85 18.46 -19.16
C HIS A 103 4.48 19.72 -18.36
N LEU A 104 5.44 20.27 -17.60
CA LEU A 104 5.19 21.43 -16.76
C LEU A 104 5.22 22.74 -17.55
N GLY A 105 6.01 22.83 -18.63
CA GLY A 105 6.13 24.03 -19.47
C GLY A 105 6.73 25.24 -18.74
N VAL A 106 7.43 25.02 -17.62
CA VAL A 106 8.00 26.09 -16.76
C VAL A 106 9.52 26.21 -16.80
N PHE A 107 10.23 25.35 -17.51
CA PHE A 107 11.69 25.42 -17.62
C PHE A 107 12.13 25.99 -18.97
N ASP A 108 13.20 26.79 -18.96
CA ASP A 108 13.85 27.38 -20.13
C ASP A 108 15.06 26.56 -20.57
N ALA A 109 15.66 25.80 -19.65
CA ALA A 109 16.75 24.87 -19.92
C ALA A 109 16.72 23.66 -18.99
N VAL A 110 17.25 22.53 -19.48
CA VAL A 110 17.38 21.27 -18.72
C VAL A 110 18.84 20.80 -18.73
N PHE A 111 19.39 20.59 -17.55
CA PHE A 111 20.66 19.92 -17.29
C PHE A 111 20.40 18.59 -16.61
N ALA A 112 20.67 17.50 -17.31
CA ALA A 112 20.39 16.16 -16.81
C ALA A 112 21.50 15.18 -17.18
N SER A 113 21.64 14.12 -16.37
CA SER A 113 22.63 13.08 -16.62
C SER A 113 22.29 12.31 -17.90
N ASP A 114 23.31 11.98 -18.67
CA ASP A 114 23.19 11.12 -19.85
C ASP A 114 23.96 9.80 -19.63
N ASP A 115 24.03 8.98 -20.68
CA ASP A 115 24.65 7.65 -20.64
C ASP A 115 26.17 7.70 -20.35
N THR A 116 26.80 8.88 -20.47
CA THR A 116 28.25 9.09 -20.35
C THR A 116 28.66 10.08 -19.24
N ARG A 117 27.79 11.03 -18.88
CA ARG A 117 28.04 12.11 -17.92
C ARG A 117 27.03 12.10 -16.78
N ASN A 118 27.52 11.90 -15.55
CA ASN A 118 26.70 11.94 -14.33
C ASN A 118 26.75 13.33 -13.68
N LEU A 119 25.63 14.04 -13.69
CA LEU A 119 25.42 15.40 -13.16
C LEU A 119 25.09 15.40 -11.66
N ALA A 120 25.87 14.68 -10.86
CA ALA A 120 25.71 14.61 -9.40
C ALA A 120 26.81 15.40 -8.67
N GLY A 121 26.45 16.10 -7.60
CA GLY A 121 27.40 16.79 -6.72
C GLY A 121 28.29 17.79 -7.46
N ASP A 122 29.60 17.56 -7.43
CA ASP A 122 30.61 18.44 -8.06
C ASP A 122 30.36 18.64 -9.56
N GLY A 123 29.95 17.60 -10.29
CA GLY A 123 29.63 17.73 -11.72
C GLY A 123 28.44 18.64 -12.01
N LYS A 124 27.48 18.74 -11.08
CA LYS A 124 26.34 19.68 -11.17
C LYS A 124 26.82 21.10 -10.93
N ARG A 125 27.62 21.32 -9.88
CA ARG A 125 28.25 22.62 -9.61
C ARG A 125 29.03 23.10 -10.82
N ASP A 126 29.92 22.28 -11.36
CA ASP A 126 30.84 22.69 -12.42
C ASP A 126 30.09 23.18 -13.67
N VAL A 127 29.04 22.47 -14.09
CA VAL A 127 28.21 22.87 -15.24
C VAL A 127 27.46 24.18 -14.98
N LEU A 128 26.95 24.38 -13.76
CA LEU A 128 26.22 25.60 -13.41
C LEU A 128 27.16 26.80 -13.29
N THR A 129 28.33 26.62 -12.68
CA THR A 129 29.36 27.64 -12.56
C THR A 129 29.97 27.98 -13.92
N GLU A 130 30.18 27.00 -14.80
CA GLU A 130 30.63 27.23 -16.18
C GLU A 130 29.63 28.06 -16.98
N ARG A 131 28.32 27.79 -16.85
CA ARG A 131 27.30 28.52 -17.62
C ARG A 131 26.97 29.91 -17.06
N TYR A 132 26.83 30.03 -15.75
CA TYR A 132 26.29 31.23 -15.11
C TYR A 132 27.33 32.03 -14.31
N GLY A 133 28.53 31.48 -14.11
CA GLY A 133 29.55 32.05 -13.23
C GLY A 133 29.31 31.72 -11.76
N GLU A 134 30.35 31.93 -10.95
CA GLU A 134 30.27 31.75 -9.50
C GLU A 134 29.37 32.82 -8.86
N GLY A 135 28.39 32.41 -8.05
CA GLY A 135 27.37 33.29 -7.52
C GLY A 135 26.38 33.82 -8.58
N GLY A 136 26.36 33.23 -9.79
CA GLY A 136 25.54 33.70 -10.91
C GLY A 136 24.08 33.23 -10.92
N TYR A 137 23.71 32.31 -10.02
CA TYR A 137 22.41 31.63 -10.01
C TYR A 137 21.90 31.40 -8.58
N VAL A 138 20.61 31.17 -8.44
CA VAL A 138 19.95 30.73 -7.20
C VAL A 138 19.63 29.26 -7.32
N TYR A 139 19.83 28.49 -6.25
CA TYR A 139 19.69 27.04 -6.30
C TYR A 139 18.65 26.49 -5.30
N ALA A 140 17.61 25.86 -5.83
CA ALA A 140 16.60 25.14 -5.08
C ALA A 140 16.96 23.65 -4.94
N ALA A 141 17.11 23.17 -3.71
CA ALA A 141 17.45 21.77 -3.41
C ALA A 141 16.97 21.32 -2.02
N ASN A 142 17.13 20.02 -1.71
CA ASN A 142 16.57 19.37 -0.54
C ASN A 142 17.55 18.50 0.27
N HIS A 143 18.80 18.32 -0.16
CA HIS A 143 19.71 17.37 0.48
C HIS A 143 21.04 18.01 0.89
N SER A 144 21.73 17.38 1.85
CA SER A 144 23.05 17.83 2.31
C SER A 144 24.16 17.69 1.25
N VAL A 145 23.93 16.92 0.18
CA VAL A 145 24.92 16.80 -0.91
C VAL A 145 24.97 18.09 -1.74
N ASP A 146 23.87 18.84 -1.73
CA ASP A 146 23.69 20.11 -2.43
C ASP A 146 24.40 21.28 -1.73
N LEU A 147 24.93 21.07 -0.51
CA LEU A 147 25.84 22.01 0.14
C LEU A 147 27.04 22.34 -0.75
N LYS A 148 27.45 21.40 -1.62
CA LYS A 148 28.52 21.64 -2.61
C LYS A 148 28.13 22.64 -3.69
N VAL A 149 26.86 22.69 -4.06
CA VAL A 149 26.34 23.63 -5.07
C VAL A 149 25.99 24.96 -4.40
N TRP A 150 25.38 24.94 -3.20
CA TRP A 150 25.03 26.15 -2.45
C TRP A 150 26.23 27.04 -2.15
N ARG A 151 27.42 26.47 -1.91
CA ARG A 151 28.66 27.24 -1.71
C ARG A 151 29.04 28.16 -2.88
N HIS A 152 28.55 27.88 -4.08
CA HIS A 152 28.92 28.62 -5.29
C HIS A 152 27.72 29.30 -5.97
N CYS A 153 26.56 29.32 -5.29
CA CYS A 153 25.36 30.01 -5.75
C CYS A 153 25.18 31.34 -4.99
N ASP A 154 24.34 32.22 -5.52
CA ASP A 154 24.03 33.52 -4.90
C ASP A 154 23.21 33.37 -3.62
N ARG A 155 22.12 32.59 -3.70
CA ARG A 155 21.19 32.31 -2.61
C ARG A 155 20.61 30.91 -2.73
N ALA A 156 20.26 30.33 -1.59
CA ALA A 156 19.61 29.03 -1.52
C ALA A 156 18.09 29.15 -1.46
N ILE A 157 17.41 28.24 -2.14
CA ILE A 157 16.03 27.88 -1.83
C ILE A 157 16.05 26.46 -1.24
N VAL A 158 15.51 26.29 -0.05
CA VAL A 158 15.57 25.00 0.64
C VAL A 158 14.19 24.37 0.69
N VAL A 159 14.11 23.11 0.26
CA VAL A 159 12.92 22.26 0.42
C VAL A 159 13.26 21.20 1.46
N GLY A 160 12.83 21.37 2.71
CA GLY A 160 13.26 20.46 3.77
C GLY A 160 13.04 20.97 5.17
N ASP A 161 13.76 20.39 6.12
CA ASP A 161 13.69 20.81 7.52
C ASP A 161 14.50 22.09 7.81
N ALA A 162 14.24 22.68 8.97
CA ALA A 162 14.90 23.91 9.42
C ALA A 162 16.41 23.75 9.63
N ALA A 163 16.89 22.54 9.93
CA ALA A 163 18.32 22.29 10.13
C ALA A 163 19.08 22.38 8.81
N LEU A 164 18.50 21.89 7.71
CA LEU A 164 19.06 22.07 6.37
C LEU A 164 19.00 23.54 5.93
N ALA A 165 17.89 24.23 6.20
CA ALA A 165 17.73 25.64 5.88
C ALA A 165 18.80 26.52 6.57
N GLY A 166 19.04 26.30 7.86
CA GLY A 166 20.08 27.03 8.60
C GLY A 166 21.49 26.76 8.08
N LYS A 167 21.79 25.53 7.62
CA LYS A 167 23.08 25.21 6.99
C LYS A 167 23.27 25.92 5.65
N ALA A 168 22.22 26.02 4.84
CA ALA A 168 22.28 26.70 3.55
C ALA A 168 22.37 28.24 3.72
N GLU A 169 21.59 28.79 4.66
CA GLU A 169 21.62 30.22 5.00
C GLU A 169 23.02 30.69 5.43
N ALA A 170 23.72 29.87 6.24
CA ALA A 170 25.09 30.16 6.65
C ALA A 170 26.12 30.15 5.50
N MET A 171 25.82 29.53 4.36
CA MET A 171 26.76 29.42 3.23
C MET A 171 26.57 30.49 2.15
N CYS A 172 25.33 30.76 1.76
CA CYS A 172 25.01 31.68 0.66
C CYS A 172 23.78 32.56 0.93
N GLY A 173 23.26 32.56 2.16
CA GLY A 173 21.98 33.20 2.46
C GLY A 173 20.77 32.46 1.86
N LEU A 174 19.59 32.80 2.37
CA LEU A 174 18.34 32.14 2.03
C LEU A 174 17.44 33.08 1.24
N GLU A 175 16.93 32.62 0.09
CA GLU A 175 15.88 33.31 -0.65
C GLU A 175 14.49 32.84 -0.20
N LYS A 176 14.31 31.52 -0.02
CA LYS A 176 13.03 30.95 0.41
C LYS A 176 13.21 29.59 1.07
N HIS A 177 12.35 29.27 2.04
CA HIS A 177 12.28 27.96 2.70
C HIS A 177 10.89 27.36 2.56
N PHE A 178 10.83 26.18 1.97
CA PHE A 178 9.65 25.34 1.91
C PHE A 178 9.79 24.23 2.95
N VAL A 179 9.01 24.34 4.02
CA VAL A 179 9.06 23.38 5.13
C VAL A 179 8.46 22.05 4.71
N VAL A 180 9.26 20.98 4.77
CA VAL A 180 8.79 19.60 4.60
C VAL A 180 8.83 18.90 5.95
N GLN A 181 7.65 18.46 6.42
CA GLN A 181 7.58 17.71 7.68
C GLN A 181 8.20 16.34 7.51
N ARG A 182 9.11 15.98 8.42
CA ARG A 182 9.67 14.62 8.48
C ARG A 182 8.56 13.61 8.78
N PRO A 183 8.61 12.39 8.21
CA PRO A 183 7.61 11.38 8.49
C PRO A 183 7.62 11.01 9.98
N GLY A 184 6.51 11.24 10.66
CA GLY A 184 6.32 10.80 12.04
C GLY A 184 5.96 9.31 12.13
N VAL A 185 5.94 8.78 13.36
CA VAL A 185 5.52 7.39 13.65
C VAL A 185 4.14 7.07 13.07
N LYS A 186 3.22 8.04 13.08
CA LYS A 186 1.89 7.90 12.49
C LYS A 186 1.92 7.58 10.98
N THR A 187 2.88 8.16 10.24
CA THR A 187 3.06 7.87 8.81
C THR A 187 3.53 6.45 8.60
N LEU A 188 4.46 5.96 9.45
CA LEU A 188 4.93 4.58 9.41
C LEU A 188 3.82 3.59 9.77
N ILE A 189 3.04 3.85 10.83
CA ILE A 189 1.89 3.02 11.20
C ILE A 189 0.85 2.95 10.06
N LYS A 190 0.62 4.08 9.38
CA LYS A 190 -0.27 4.14 8.21
C LYS A 190 0.28 3.30 7.05
N ALA A 191 1.60 3.37 6.79
CA ALA A 191 2.26 2.57 5.76
C ALA A 191 2.21 1.07 6.09
N LEU A 192 2.44 0.69 7.36
CA LEU A 192 2.34 -0.70 7.82
C LEU A 192 0.92 -1.26 7.74
N ARG A 193 -0.08 -0.37 7.66
CA ARG A 193 -1.51 -0.68 7.68
C ARG A 193 -1.92 -1.48 8.90
N VAL A 194 -1.49 -1.05 10.09
CA VAL A 194 -1.82 -1.71 11.37
C VAL A 194 -3.33 -1.89 11.55
N HIS A 195 -4.16 -0.97 11.06
CA HIS A 195 -5.62 -1.12 11.06
C HIS A 195 -6.13 -2.36 10.30
N GLN A 196 -5.38 -2.90 9.33
CA GLN A 196 -5.70 -4.14 8.61
C GLN A 196 -5.29 -5.40 9.38
N TRP A 197 -4.48 -5.30 10.43
CA TRP A 197 -4.09 -6.43 11.27
C TRP A 197 -5.31 -7.03 11.98
N VAL A 198 -6.38 -6.26 12.13
CA VAL A 198 -7.66 -6.74 12.67
C VAL A 198 -8.20 -7.96 11.92
N LYS A 199 -7.91 -8.10 10.61
CA LYS A 199 -8.29 -9.30 9.84
C LYS A 199 -7.62 -10.56 10.36
N ASN A 200 -6.41 -10.43 10.90
CA ASN A 200 -5.66 -11.52 11.48
C ASN A 200 -6.21 -11.94 12.86
N ALA A 201 -7.19 -11.21 13.44
CA ALA A 201 -7.92 -11.68 14.62
C ALA A 201 -8.60 -13.04 14.39
N LEU A 202 -8.85 -13.41 13.12
CA LEU A 202 -9.32 -14.74 12.74
C LEU A 202 -8.39 -15.89 13.17
N ILE A 203 -7.10 -15.62 13.45
CA ILE A 203 -6.14 -16.59 13.99
C ILE A 203 -6.55 -17.09 15.39
N PHE A 204 -7.34 -16.31 16.13
CA PHE A 204 -7.82 -16.71 17.45
C PHE A 204 -9.10 -17.56 17.40
N VAL A 205 -9.76 -17.68 16.25
CA VAL A 205 -11.02 -18.45 16.12
C VAL A 205 -10.85 -19.90 16.56
N PRO A 206 -9.81 -20.65 16.14
CA PRO A 206 -9.62 -22.04 16.58
C PRO A 206 -9.45 -22.20 18.08
N LEU A 207 -8.78 -21.24 18.74
CA LEU A 207 -8.59 -21.26 20.20
C LEU A 207 -9.95 -21.18 20.92
N MET A 208 -10.88 -20.37 20.40
CA MET A 208 -12.24 -20.24 20.94
C MET A 208 -13.09 -21.49 20.67
N THR A 209 -13.08 -21.97 19.43
CA THR A 209 -13.93 -23.12 19.04
C THR A 209 -13.45 -24.44 19.64
N ALA A 210 -12.16 -24.53 20.02
CA ALA A 210 -11.62 -25.68 20.75
C ALA A 210 -11.76 -25.56 22.28
N HIS A 211 -12.36 -24.48 22.79
CA HIS A 211 -12.55 -24.21 24.21
C HIS A 211 -11.24 -24.16 25.02
N GLN A 212 -10.14 -23.78 24.37
CA GLN A 212 -8.80 -23.72 24.95
C GLN A 212 -8.41 -22.30 25.43
N ILE A 213 -9.38 -21.40 25.54
CA ILE A 213 -9.16 -19.98 25.92
C ILE A 213 -8.58 -19.78 27.33
N ALA A 214 -8.61 -20.82 28.18
CA ALA A 214 -8.03 -20.78 29.51
C ALA A 214 -6.55 -21.20 29.56
N ASN A 215 -5.98 -21.70 28.44
CA ASN A 215 -4.61 -22.20 28.39
C ASN A 215 -3.62 -21.08 28.02
N PRO A 216 -2.79 -20.58 28.96
CA PRO A 216 -1.89 -19.46 28.71
C PRO A 216 -0.84 -19.75 27.62
N GLY A 217 -0.40 -21.01 27.50
CA GLY A 217 0.57 -21.42 26.49
C GLY A 217 0.02 -21.29 25.06
N LEU A 218 -1.24 -21.72 24.86
CA LEU A 218 -1.91 -21.64 23.55
C LEU A 218 -2.28 -20.19 23.20
N ILE A 219 -2.66 -19.38 24.19
CA ILE A 219 -2.86 -17.93 23.98
C ILE A 219 -1.56 -17.29 23.48
N TRP A 220 -0.42 -17.58 24.11
CA TRP A 220 0.87 -17.04 23.69
C TRP A 220 1.24 -17.46 22.26
N GLN A 221 1.02 -18.73 21.89
CA GLN A 221 1.23 -19.20 20.52
C GLN A 221 0.33 -18.47 19.51
N CYS A 222 -0.96 -18.26 19.82
CA CYS A 222 -1.85 -17.48 18.97
C CYS A 222 -1.42 -16.01 18.83
N VAL A 223 -0.95 -15.38 19.92
CA VAL A 223 -0.44 -14.00 19.87
C VAL A 223 0.81 -13.91 19.00
N LEU A 224 1.75 -14.85 19.14
CA LEU A 224 2.95 -14.89 18.31
C LEU A 224 2.63 -15.14 16.84
N ALA A 225 1.71 -16.08 16.56
CA ALA A 225 1.18 -16.33 15.22
C ALA A 225 0.51 -15.10 14.63
N PHE A 226 -0.32 -14.39 15.41
CA PHE A 226 -0.94 -13.13 15.02
C PHE A 226 0.08 -12.06 14.64
N LEU A 227 1.13 -11.88 15.44
CA LEU A 227 2.20 -10.92 15.16
C LEU A 227 3.00 -11.31 13.92
N ALA A 228 3.42 -12.57 13.80
CA ALA A 228 4.16 -13.07 12.64
C ALA A 228 3.36 -12.88 11.35
N PHE A 229 2.08 -13.25 11.35
CA PHE A 229 1.17 -13.10 10.22
C PHE A 229 0.92 -11.62 9.87
N SER A 230 0.83 -10.76 10.88
CA SER A 230 0.61 -9.32 10.71
C SER A 230 1.82 -8.61 10.12
N VAL A 231 3.02 -8.91 10.61
CA VAL A 231 4.28 -8.39 10.05
C VAL A 231 4.50 -8.91 8.62
N CYS A 232 4.20 -10.19 8.37
CA CYS A 232 4.21 -10.76 7.02
C CYS A 232 3.24 -10.04 6.08
N ALA A 233 2.01 -9.76 6.52
CA ALA A 233 1.03 -8.99 5.75
C ALA A 233 1.52 -7.56 5.47
N SER A 234 2.16 -6.90 6.44
CA SER A 234 2.75 -5.56 6.27
C SER A 234 3.88 -5.54 5.24
N SER A 235 4.72 -6.58 5.15
CA SER A 235 5.72 -6.74 4.07
C SER A 235 5.06 -6.75 2.69
N VAL A 236 3.97 -7.51 2.53
CA VAL A 236 3.22 -7.55 1.26
C VAL A 236 2.54 -6.21 0.98
N TYR A 237 2.03 -5.52 1.99
CA TYR A 237 1.45 -4.18 1.80
C TYR A 237 2.49 -3.15 1.36
N PHE A 238 3.71 -3.19 1.91
CA PHE A 238 4.81 -2.33 1.43
C PHE A 238 5.12 -2.61 -0.04
N LEU A 239 5.31 -3.87 -0.39
CA LEU A 239 5.60 -4.25 -1.78
C LEU A 239 4.48 -3.81 -2.73
N ASN A 240 3.22 -4.07 -2.37
CA ASN A 240 2.07 -3.69 -3.19
C ASN A 240 1.96 -2.17 -3.37
N ASP A 241 2.17 -1.39 -2.31
CA ASP A 241 2.06 0.08 -2.41
C ASP A 241 3.17 0.69 -3.26
N LEU A 242 4.32 0.01 -3.39
CA LEU A 242 5.39 0.41 -4.30
C LEU A 242 5.12 -0.01 -5.76
N LEU A 243 4.54 -1.19 -5.99
CA LEU A 243 4.19 -1.64 -7.34
C LEU A 243 3.00 -0.83 -7.89
N ASP A 244 2.00 -0.54 -7.05
CA ASP A 244 0.77 0.13 -7.44
C ASP A 244 0.88 1.68 -7.36
N LEU A 245 2.09 2.27 -7.27
CA LEU A 245 2.29 3.74 -7.13
C LEU A 245 1.48 4.56 -8.13
N ASN A 246 1.58 4.26 -9.43
CA ASN A 246 0.89 5.01 -10.48
C ASN A 246 -0.64 4.88 -10.39
N ASP A 247 -1.13 3.69 -10.06
CA ASP A 247 -2.56 3.42 -9.92
C ASP A 247 -3.11 4.13 -8.68
N ASP A 248 -2.35 4.11 -7.58
CA ASP A 248 -2.72 4.72 -6.31
C ASP A 248 -2.82 6.25 -6.43
N ARG A 249 -1.93 6.90 -7.20
CA ARG A 249 -1.96 8.36 -7.38
C ARG A 249 -3.16 8.87 -8.18
N GLN A 250 -3.67 8.07 -9.10
CA GLN A 250 -4.87 8.38 -9.87
C GLN A 250 -6.16 8.15 -9.08
N HIS A 251 -6.08 7.40 -7.98
CA HIS A 251 -7.25 7.00 -7.21
C HIS A 251 -7.64 8.05 -6.15
N ALA A 252 -8.94 8.36 -6.05
CA ALA A 252 -9.48 9.41 -5.17
C ALA A 252 -8.96 9.42 -3.73
N THR A 253 -8.95 8.26 -3.05
CA THR A 253 -8.47 8.12 -1.67
C THR A 253 -7.06 7.53 -1.55
N LYS A 254 -6.65 6.60 -2.41
CA LYS A 254 -5.35 5.92 -2.33
C LYS A 254 -4.16 6.83 -2.67
N LYS A 255 -4.40 7.96 -3.35
CA LYS A 255 -3.37 8.99 -3.57
C LYS A 255 -2.75 9.52 -2.28
N ASN A 256 -3.49 9.41 -1.17
CA ASN A 256 -3.05 9.82 0.17
C ASN A 256 -2.26 8.73 0.92
N ARG A 257 -1.94 7.59 0.28
CA ARG A 257 -1.06 6.57 0.87
C ARG A 257 0.36 7.13 1.00
N PRO A 258 1.12 6.76 2.05
CA PRO A 258 2.40 7.41 2.33
C PRO A 258 3.41 7.42 1.17
N PHE A 259 3.58 6.29 0.48
CA PHE A 259 4.48 6.17 -0.67
C PHE A 259 3.95 6.89 -1.92
N ALA A 260 2.66 6.73 -2.25
CA ALA A 260 2.04 7.42 -3.38
C ALA A 260 2.10 8.96 -3.24
N ALA A 261 1.84 9.47 -2.04
CA ALA A 261 1.89 10.91 -1.74
C ALA A 261 3.32 11.48 -1.58
N GLY A 262 4.35 10.63 -1.62
CA GLY A 262 5.74 11.03 -1.35
C GLY A 262 5.99 11.52 0.08
N THR A 263 5.13 11.15 1.04
CA THR A 263 5.30 11.52 2.47
C THR A 263 6.17 10.51 3.23
N LEU A 264 6.38 9.33 2.66
CA LEU A 264 7.36 8.35 3.12
C LEU A 264 8.25 7.97 1.93
N SER A 265 9.57 7.96 2.15
CA SER A 265 10.52 7.66 1.08
C SER A 265 10.33 6.25 0.53
N LEU A 266 10.49 6.10 -0.79
CA LEU A 266 10.41 4.82 -1.47
C LEU A 266 11.48 3.84 -1.00
N SER A 267 12.64 4.33 -0.54
CA SER A 267 13.71 3.48 0.00
C SER A 267 13.28 2.74 1.28
N VAL A 268 12.46 3.39 2.12
CA VAL A 268 11.88 2.76 3.33
C VAL A 268 10.95 1.62 2.94
N GLY A 269 10.20 1.75 1.84
CA GLY A 269 9.37 0.67 1.31
C GLY A 269 10.23 -0.48 0.78
N ILE A 270 11.19 -0.16 -0.09
CA ILE A 270 12.05 -1.15 -0.78
C ILE A 270 12.86 -1.98 0.21
N LEU A 271 13.44 -1.35 1.23
CA LEU A 271 14.19 -2.05 2.28
C LEU A 271 13.26 -2.63 3.36
N GLY A 272 12.17 -1.94 3.68
CA GLY A 272 11.22 -2.37 4.71
C GLY A 272 10.48 -3.65 4.35
N ALA A 273 10.08 -3.84 3.09
CA ALA A 273 9.39 -5.06 2.65
C ALA A 273 10.20 -6.35 2.95
N PRO A 274 11.46 -6.51 2.52
CA PRO A 274 12.26 -7.69 2.84
C PRO A 274 12.62 -7.77 4.33
N LEU A 275 12.87 -6.66 5.01
CA LEU A 275 13.17 -6.68 6.46
C LEU A 275 11.97 -7.15 7.29
N LEU A 276 10.76 -6.70 6.96
CA LEU A 276 9.52 -7.17 7.59
C LEU A 276 9.30 -8.66 7.28
N LEU A 277 9.56 -9.11 6.05
CA LEU A 277 9.46 -10.54 5.72
C LEU A 277 10.45 -11.37 6.54
N LEU A 278 11.70 -10.92 6.65
CA LEU A 278 12.72 -11.56 7.46
C LEU A 278 12.29 -11.63 8.93
N ALA A 279 11.75 -10.54 9.49
CA ALA A 279 11.23 -10.52 10.85
C ALA A 279 10.08 -11.53 11.05
N ALA A 280 9.16 -11.64 10.09
CA ALA A 280 8.10 -12.63 10.14
C ALA A 280 8.63 -14.07 10.07
N VAL A 281 9.62 -14.34 9.20
CA VAL A 281 10.29 -15.65 9.10
C VAL A 281 11.01 -15.99 10.40
N LEU A 282 11.72 -15.03 11.00
CA LEU A 282 12.40 -15.22 12.28
C LEU A 282 11.41 -15.55 13.40
N ALA A 283 10.26 -14.86 13.45
CA ALA A 283 9.19 -15.17 14.40
C ALA A 283 8.62 -16.59 14.21
N CYS A 284 8.63 -17.12 12.99
CA CYS A 284 8.11 -18.45 12.71
C CYS A 284 8.97 -19.61 13.23
N PHE A 285 10.24 -19.38 13.60
CA PHE A 285 11.05 -20.43 14.24
C PHE A 285 10.53 -20.82 15.64
N PHE A 286 9.72 -19.96 16.25
CA PHE A 286 9.07 -20.20 17.53
C PHE A 286 7.65 -20.79 17.37
N LEU A 287 7.25 -21.15 16.15
CA LEU A 287 5.93 -21.69 15.84
C LEU A 287 6.05 -23.08 15.17
N PRO A 288 4.98 -23.90 15.24
CA PRO A 288 4.99 -25.24 14.66
C PRO A 288 5.32 -25.27 13.15
N PRO A 289 5.88 -26.39 12.63
CA PRO A 289 6.13 -26.58 11.19
C PRO A 289 4.90 -26.34 10.30
N GLU A 290 3.72 -26.73 10.75
CA GLU A 290 2.47 -26.56 10.01
C GLU A 290 2.14 -25.07 9.81
N PHE A 291 2.33 -24.24 10.86
CA PHE A 291 2.14 -22.80 10.74
C PHE A 291 3.07 -22.18 9.68
N ARG A 292 4.34 -22.63 9.63
CA ARG A 292 5.32 -22.18 8.63
C ARG A 292 4.84 -22.45 7.21
N LEU A 293 4.30 -23.65 6.96
CA LEU A 293 3.74 -24.01 5.66
C LEU A 293 2.52 -23.14 5.32
N VAL A 294 1.61 -22.93 6.27
CA VAL A 294 0.42 -22.09 6.06
C VAL A 294 0.80 -20.65 5.76
N LEU A 295 1.77 -20.07 6.46
CA LEU A 295 2.25 -18.71 6.21
C LEU A 295 2.95 -18.60 4.83
N LEU A 296 3.71 -19.63 4.43
CA LEU A 296 4.33 -19.69 3.10
C LEU A 296 3.25 -19.70 1.99
N VAL A 297 2.23 -20.54 2.13
CA VAL A 297 1.08 -20.60 1.20
C VAL A 297 0.33 -19.27 1.19
N TYR A 298 0.08 -18.67 2.35
CA TYR A 298 -0.53 -17.34 2.46
C TYR A 298 0.27 -16.28 1.69
N TYR A 299 1.58 -16.23 1.91
CA TYR A 299 2.47 -15.27 1.27
C TYR A 299 2.47 -15.45 -0.25
N GLY A 300 2.65 -16.70 -0.72
CA GLY A 300 2.61 -17.04 -2.13
C GLY A 300 1.27 -16.69 -2.79
N LEU A 301 0.14 -17.01 -2.14
CA LEU A 301 -1.19 -16.69 -2.63
C LEU A 301 -1.43 -15.16 -2.68
N THR A 302 -0.94 -14.42 -1.69
CA THR A 302 -1.07 -12.96 -1.66
C THR A 302 -0.24 -12.31 -2.78
N LEU A 303 0.97 -12.81 -3.05
CA LEU A 303 1.77 -12.37 -4.19
C LEU A 303 1.08 -12.71 -5.53
N ALA A 304 0.64 -13.95 -5.70
CA ALA A 304 -0.08 -14.38 -6.89
C ALA A 304 -1.33 -13.52 -7.15
N TYR A 305 -2.05 -13.16 -6.07
CA TYR A 305 -3.16 -12.24 -6.11
C TYR A 305 -2.77 -10.86 -6.63
N SER A 306 -1.71 -10.26 -6.07
CA SER A 306 -1.24 -8.94 -6.48
C SER A 306 -0.80 -8.87 -7.94
N PHE A 307 -0.09 -9.88 -8.44
CA PHE A 307 0.47 -9.88 -9.79
C PHE A 307 -0.55 -10.30 -10.87
N LYS A 308 -1.38 -11.32 -10.61
CA LYS A 308 -2.22 -11.94 -11.64
C LYS A 308 -3.67 -12.17 -11.22
N LEU A 309 -3.91 -12.83 -10.08
CA LEU A 309 -5.26 -13.35 -9.79
C LEU A 309 -6.29 -12.24 -9.59
N LYS A 310 -5.90 -11.03 -9.13
CA LYS A 310 -6.81 -9.88 -9.01
C LYS A 310 -7.45 -9.44 -10.33
N ARG A 311 -6.92 -9.87 -11.47
CA ARG A 311 -7.39 -9.52 -12.82
C ARG A 311 -8.41 -10.52 -13.39
N LEU A 312 -8.56 -11.67 -12.76
CA LEU A 312 -9.42 -12.76 -13.22
C LEU A 312 -10.76 -12.70 -12.48
N VAL A 313 -11.85 -12.57 -13.24
CA VAL A 313 -13.23 -12.51 -12.70
C VAL A 313 -13.53 -13.76 -11.88
N MET A 314 -14.15 -13.58 -10.71
CA MET A 314 -14.50 -14.57 -9.69
C MET A 314 -13.31 -15.23 -8.99
N VAL A 315 -12.20 -15.46 -9.69
CA VAL A 315 -10.96 -15.96 -9.09
C VAL A 315 -10.44 -14.99 -8.03
N ASP A 316 -10.57 -13.68 -8.27
CA ASP A 316 -10.20 -12.66 -7.28
C ASP A 316 -11.01 -12.78 -5.98
N VAL A 317 -12.34 -12.98 -6.08
CA VAL A 317 -13.25 -13.12 -4.95
C VAL A 317 -12.98 -14.43 -4.21
N VAL A 318 -12.86 -15.55 -4.92
CA VAL A 318 -12.53 -16.86 -4.32
C VAL A 318 -11.18 -16.82 -3.63
N THR A 319 -10.20 -16.14 -4.22
CA THR A 319 -8.87 -15.94 -3.60
C THR A 319 -8.98 -15.10 -2.33
N LEU A 320 -9.75 -14.01 -2.34
CA LEU A 320 -9.98 -13.19 -1.14
C LEU A 320 -10.65 -14.00 -0.02
N ALA A 321 -11.67 -14.79 -0.34
CA ALA A 321 -12.32 -15.69 0.62
C ALA A 321 -11.31 -16.69 1.20
N SER A 322 -10.50 -17.32 0.34
CA SER A 322 -9.45 -18.26 0.73
C SER A 322 -8.41 -17.62 1.64
N LEU A 323 -7.97 -16.39 1.34
CA LEU A 323 -7.02 -15.64 2.18
C LEU A 323 -7.61 -15.38 3.58
N TYR A 324 -8.92 -15.15 3.70
CA TYR A 324 -9.55 -15.04 5.02
C TYR A 324 -9.60 -16.39 5.74
N THR A 325 -10.02 -17.46 5.07
CA THR A 325 -10.05 -18.82 5.65
C THR A 325 -8.67 -19.28 6.09
N ILE A 326 -7.61 -19.00 5.33
CA ILE A 326 -6.22 -19.35 5.68
C ILE A 326 -5.79 -18.79 7.03
N ARG A 327 -6.36 -17.67 7.50
CA ARG A 327 -6.05 -17.12 8.83
C ARG A 327 -6.57 -18.01 9.94
N ILE A 328 -7.74 -18.61 9.76
CA ILE A 328 -8.28 -19.61 10.68
C ILE A 328 -7.41 -20.86 10.65
N VAL A 329 -7.01 -21.30 9.44
CA VAL A 329 -6.08 -22.43 9.29
C VAL A 329 -4.74 -22.17 10.00
N ALA A 330 -4.21 -20.96 9.88
CA ALA A 330 -2.98 -20.54 10.55
C ALA A 330 -3.15 -20.56 12.07
N GLY A 331 -4.30 -20.11 12.58
CA GLY A 331 -4.63 -20.24 14.00
C GLY A 331 -4.54 -21.66 14.51
N ALA A 332 -5.18 -22.59 13.82
CA ALA A 332 -5.22 -24.00 14.21
C ALA A 332 -3.84 -24.66 14.14
N ALA A 333 -3.09 -24.37 13.07
CA ALA A 333 -1.72 -24.84 12.90
C ALA A 333 -0.73 -24.24 13.93
N ALA A 334 -1.05 -23.10 14.54
CA ALA A 334 -0.22 -22.51 15.59
C ALA A 334 -0.36 -23.23 16.93
N ILE A 335 -1.54 -23.80 17.20
CA ILE A 335 -1.90 -24.44 18.48
C ILE A 335 -2.11 -25.96 18.39
N ASP A 336 -1.77 -26.57 17.24
CA ASP A 336 -1.93 -28.00 16.95
C ASP A 336 -3.34 -28.53 17.24
N VAL A 337 -4.35 -27.84 16.71
CA VAL A 337 -5.76 -28.23 16.83
C VAL A 337 -6.32 -28.62 15.46
N ARG A 338 -7.09 -29.71 15.42
CA ARG A 338 -7.79 -30.13 14.20
C ARG A 338 -8.99 -29.21 13.94
N LEU A 339 -9.04 -28.65 12.74
CA LEU A 339 -10.20 -27.87 12.29
C LEU A 339 -11.37 -28.79 11.97
N SER A 340 -12.58 -28.41 12.40
CA SER A 340 -13.79 -29.10 11.99
C SER A 340 -14.14 -28.77 10.54
N PHE A 341 -14.66 -29.76 9.82
CA PHE A 341 -15.20 -29.58 8.47
C PHE A 341 -16.26 -28.47 8.42
N TRP A 342 -17.10 -28.40 9.45
CA TRP A 342 -18.16 -27.41 9.58
C TRP A 342 -17.63 -25.98 9.71
N LEU A 343 -16.58 -25.76 10.52
CA LEU A 343 -15.97 -24.43 10.69
C LEU A 343 -15.37 -23.92 9.38
N LEU A 344 -14.65 -24.79 8.65
CA LEU A 344 -14.06 -24.43 7.36
C LEU A 344 -15.13 -24.14 6.31
N SER A 345 -16.14 -25.01 6.20
CA SER A 345 -17.27 -24.82 5.27
C SER A 345 -18.02 -23.51 5.55
N PHE A 346 -18.35 -23.23 6.82
CA PHE A 346 -18.98 -21.98 7.24
C PHE A 346 -18.12 -20.78 6.84
N SER A 347 -16.83 -20.82 7.18
CA SER A 347 -15.88 -19.74 6.93
C SER A 347 -15.75 -19.43 5.45
N VAL A 348 -15.66 -20.44 4.59
CA VAL A 348 -15.57 -20.25 3.13
C VAL A 348 -16.80 -19.49 2.61
N PHE A 349 -18.02 -19.89 3.00
CA PHE A 349 -19.24 -19.23 2.53
C PHE A 349 -19.42 -17.81 3.08
N VAL A 350 -19.14 -17.58 4.38
CA VAL A 350 -19.18 -16.22 4.96
C VAL A 350 -18.15 -15.31 4.28
N PHE A 351 -16.91 -15.77 4.13
CA PHE A 351 -15.86 -14.94 3.53
C PHE A 351 -16.05 -14.76 2.03
N LEU A 352 -16.66 -15.71 1.33
CA LEU A 352 -17.09 -15.53 -0.05
C LEU A 352 -18.14 -14.42 -0.16
N SER A 353 -19.18 -14.46 0.67
CA SER A 353 -20.19 -13.39 0.75
C SER A 353 -19.55 -12.02 1.00
N LEU A 354 -18.66 -11.90 1.99
CA LEU A 354 -17.95 -10.65 2.30
C LEU A 354 -16.99 -10.20 1.19
N ALA A 355 -16.32 -11.13 0.52
CA ALA A 355 -15.46 -10.81 -0.62
C ALA A 355 -16.28 -10.27 -1.81
N ILE A 356 -17.47 -10.83 -2.05
CA ILE A 356 -18.38 -10.34 -3.09
C ILE A 356 -18.93 -8.96 -2.71
N ILE A 357 -19.28 -8.71 -1.43
CA ILE A 357 -19.68 -7.37 -0.96
C ILE A 357 -18.60 -6.34 -1.30
N LYS A 358 -17.33 -6.65 -1.03
CA LYS A 358 -16.22 -5.76 -1.37
C LYS A 358 -16.18 -5.44 -2.86
N ARG A 359 -16.34 -6.44 -3.72
CA ARG A 359 -16.38 -6.25 -5.18
C ARG A 359 -17.60 -5.44 -5.61
N TYR A 360 -18.76 -5.74 -5.04
CA TYR A 360 -20.02 -5.06 -5.29
C TYR A 360 -19.92 -3.56 -4.94
N SER A 361 -19.38 -3.24 -3.75
CA SER A 361 -19.18 -1.85 -3.32
C SER A 361 -18.19 -1.08 -4.19
N GLU A 362 -17.11 -1.73 -4.67
CA GLU A 362 -16.20 -1.13 -5.64
C GLU A 362 -16.90 -0.81 -6.98
N LEU A 363 -17.74 -1.71 -7.50
CA LEU A 363 -18.51 -1.49 -8.74
C LEU A 363 -19.59 -0.42 -8.58
N MET A 364 -20.27 -0.36 -7.43
CA MET A 364 -21.23 0.71 -7.12
C MET A 364 -20.57 2.09 -7.15
N LYS A 365 -19.33 2.20 -6.65
CA LYS A 365 -18.56 3.46 -6.71
C LYS A 365 -18.21 3.84 -8.14
N LEU A 366 -17.90 2.87 -9.00
CA LEU A 366 -17.64 3.13 -10.42
C LEU A 366 -18.91 3.59 -11.15
N LYS A 367 -20.06 2.94 -10.87
CA LYS A 367 -21.37 3.36 -11.38
C LYS A 367 -21.67 4.81 -11.00
N ALA A 368 -21.41 5.20 -9.76
CA ALA A 368 -21.60 6.57 -9.28
C ALA A 368 -20.67 7.60 -9.97
N MET A 369 -19.52 7.17 -10.46
CA MET A 369 -18.55 8.00 -11.20
C MET A 369 -18.77 8.00 -12.73
N ASN A 370 -19.89 7.43 -13.22
CA ASN A 370 -20.15 7.21 -14.65
C ASN A 370 -19.04 6.43 -15.38
N ALA A 371 -18.27 5.61 -14.65
CA ALA A 371 -17.26 4.73 -15.22
C ALA A 371 -17.89 3.36 -15.53
N THR A 372 -17.62 2.83 -16.72
CA THR A 372 -18.26 1.58 -17.21
C THR A 372 -17.50 0.31 -16.84
N LYS A 373 -16.20 0.39 -16.54
CA LYS A 373 -15.35 -0.77 -16.26
C LYS A 373 -14.44 -0.57 -15.07
N ALA A 374 -14.26 -1.63 -14.29
CA ALA A 374 -13.25 -1.68 -13.25
C ALA A 374 -11.85 -1.82 -13.87
N LEU A 375 -11.02 -0.79 -13.73
CA LEU A 375 -9.62 -0.79 -14.18
C LEU A 375 -8.88 -2.02 -13.65
N GLY A 376 -8.45 -2.89 -14.56
CA GLY A 376 -7.58 -4.03 -14.28
C GLY A 376 -8.21 -5.24 -13.58
N ARG A 377 -9.55 -5.35 -13.50
CA ARG A 377 -10.21 -6.48 -12.78
C ARG A 377 -11.26 -7.26 -13.58
N GLY A 378 -11.55 -6.88 -14.82
CA GLY A 378 -12.42 -7.63 -15.73
C GLY A 378 -13.94 -7.49 -15.49
N TYR A 379 -14.36 -6.97 -14.34
CA TYR A 379 -15.76 -6.71 -14.01
C TYR A 379 -16.33 -5.46 -14.68
N GLN A 380 -17.63 -5.52 -14.97
CA GLN A 380 -18.43 -4.43 -15.52
C GLN A 380 -19.55 -4.03 -14.56
N VAL A 381 -20.13 -2.85 -14.75
CA VAL A 381 -21.19 -2.34 -13.85
C VAL A 381 -22.46 -3.20 -13.94
N GLU A 382 -22.68 -3.85 -15.08
CA GLU A 382 -23.79 -4.77 -15.35
C GLU A 382 -23.73 -6.02 -14.47
N ASP A 383 -22.55 -6.40 -13.96
CA ASP A 383 -22.38 -7.57 -13.09
C ASP A 383 -22.96 -7.39 -11.68
N LEU A 384 -23.39 -6.17 -11.31
CA LEU A 384 -23.86 -5.84 -9.96
C LEU A 384 -24.99 -6.77 -9.48
N GLU A 385 -26.00 -7.01 -10.32
CA GLU A 385 -27.16 -7.81 -9.95
C GLU A 385 -26.76 -9.28 -9.69
N LEU A 386 -25.98 -9.86 -10.60
CA LEU A 386 -25.44 -11.20 -10.46
C LEU A 386 -24.59 -11.34 -9.19
N LEU A 387 -23.71 -10.37 -8.92
CA LEU A 387 -22.89 -10.37 -7.71
C LEU A 387 -23.73 -10.27 -6.45
N SER A 388 -24.79 -9.46 -6.44
CA SER A 388 -25.69 -9.39 -5.29
C SER A 388 -26.41 -10.70 -5.01
N SER A 389 -26.83 -11.41 -6.07
CA SER A 389 -27.45 -12.73 -5.97
C SER A 389 -26.47 -13.77 -5.44
N LEU A 390 -25.30 -13.91 -6.07
CA LEU A 390 -24.26 -14.87 -5.67
C LEU A 390 -23.77 -14.64 -4.24
N GLY A 391 -23.60 -13.37 -3.87
CA GLY A 391 -23.13 -13.01 -2.56
C GLY A 391 -24.17 -13.20 -1.46
N GLY A 392 -25.43 -12.82 -1.70
CA GLY A 392 -26.55 -13.12 -0.81
C GLY A 392 -26.73 -14.63 -0.60
N ALA A 393 -26.70 -15.40 -1.69
CA ALA A 393 -26.78 -16.86 -1.65
C ALA A 393 -25.63 -17.48 -0.83
N SER A 394 -24.39 -17.04 -1.06
CA SER A 394 -23.23 -17.48 -0.27
C SER A 394 -23.40 -17.18 1.22
N GLY A 395 -23.95 -16.01 1.55
CA GLY A 395 -24.26 -15.63 2.93
C GLY A 395 -25.31 -16.56 3.56
N TYR A 396 -26.40 -16.87 2.87
CA TYR A 396 -27.43 -17.77 3.39
C TYR A 396 -26.96 -19.23 3.46
N LEU A 397 -26.10 -19.68 2.54
CA LEU A 397 -25.46 -20.99 2.63
C LEU A 397 -24.60 -21.12 3.89
N SER A 398 -23.94 -20.05 4.33
CA SER A 398 -23.24 -20.08 5.62
C SER A 398 -24.17 -20.29 6.81
N VAL A 399 -25.36 -19.69 6.78
CA VAL A 399 -26.40 -19.90 7.81
C VAL A 399 -26.91 -21.34 7.78
N LEU A 400 -27.12 -21.90 6.58
CA LEU A 400 -27.49 -23.30 6.43
C LEU A 400 -26.41 -24.24 6.99
N VAL A 401 -25.14 -23.98 6.71
CA VAL A 401 -24.02 -24.76 7.26
C VAL A 401 -23.99 -24.66 8.79
N LEU A 402 -24.26 -23.48 9.37
CA LEU A 402 -24.37 -23.33 10.82
C LEU A 402 -25.53 -24.15 11.40
N ALA A 403 -26.69 -24.16 10.74
CA ALA A 403 -27.83 -24.98 11.18
C ALA A 403 -27.52 -26.49 11.12
N LEU A 404 -26.85 -26.94 10.05
CA LEU A 404 -26.40 -28.33 9.92
C LEU A 404 -25.36 -28.70 10.98
N TYR A 405 -24.44 -27.78 11.32
CA TYR A 405 -23.48 -27.96 12.39
C TYR A 405 -24.17 -28.16 13.76
N ILE A 406 -25.15 -27.32 14.11
CA ILE A 406 -25.88 -27.44 15.39
C ILE A 406 -26.57 -28.81 15.51
N ASN A 407 -27.03 -29.36 14.39
CA ASN A 407 -27.69 -30.67 14.34
C ASN A 407 -26.71 -31.85 14.13
N SER A 408 -25.40 -31.61 14.15
CA SER A 408 -24.40 -32.65 13.93
C SER A 408 -24.19 -33.53 15.18
N PRO A 409 -23.89 -34.83 15.02
CA PRO A 409 -23.63 -35.73 16.15
C PRO A 409 -22.51 -35.23 17.08
N GLU A 410 -21.51 -34.56 16.52
CA GLU A 410 -20.38 -34.00 17.27
C GLU A 410 -20.84 -32.92 18.26
N VAL A 411 -21.74 -32.03 17.83
CA VAL A 411 -22.28 -30.95 18.70
C VAL A 411 -23.22 -31.51 19.76
N GLN A 412 -24.04 -32.50 19.41
CA GLN A 412 -24.95 -33.15 20.35
C GLN A 412 -24.21 -33.86 21.49
N GLY A 413 -22.95 -34.27 21.28
CA GLY A 413 -22.10 -34.85 22.32
C GLY A 413 -21.26 -33.84 23.12
N MET A 414 -21.02 -32.64 22.59
CA MET A 414 -20.17 -31.61 23.23
C MET A 414 -20.95 -30.59 24.07
N TYR A 415 -22.23 -30.38 23.77
CA TYR A 415 -23.04 -29.32 24.38
C TYR A 415 -24.23 -29.92 25.15
N SER A 416 -24.48 -29.40 26.36
CA SER A 416 -25.57 -29.87 27.24
C SER A 416 -26.96 -29.59 26.66
N ASN A 417 -27.13 -28.46 25.97
CA ASN A 417 -28.39 -28.09 25.33
C ASN A 417 -28.18 -27.39 23.97
N PRO A 418 -27.93 -28.14 22.89
CA PRO A 418 -27.67 -27.59 21.55
C PRO A 418 -28.82 -26.75 20.99
N VAL A 419 -30.06 -26.94 21.46
CA VAL A 419 -31.23 -26.18 20.99
C VAL A 419 -31.08 -24.69 21.28
N LEU A 420 -30.36 -24.31 22.35
CA LEU A 420 -30.09 -22.92 22.69
C LEU A 420 -29.18 -22.20 21.67
N MET A 421 -28.52 -22.94 20.78
CA MET A 421 -27.70 -22.38 19.69
C MET A 421 -28.55 -21.95 18.49
N TRP A 422 -29.76 -22.48 18.31
CA TRP A 422 -30.60 -22.20 17.12
C TRP A 422 -30.88 -20.71 16.87
N PRO A 423 -31.15 -19.87 17.90
CA PRO A 423 -31.29 -18.44 17.71
C PRO A 423 -30.08 -17.76 17.04
N ALA A 424 -28.88 -18.34 17.12
CA ALA A 424 -27.70 -17.85 16.40
C ALA A 424 -27.89 -17.88 14.87
N CYS A 425 -28.63 -18.86 14.33
CA CYS A 425 -28.97 -18.92 12.90
C CYS A 425 -29.84 -17.73 12.49
N LEU A 426 -30.82 -17.34 13.31
CA LEU A 426 -31.70 -16.18 13.03
C LEU A 426 -30.92 -14.87 13.10
N VAL A 427 -30.04 -14.72 14.10
CA VAL A 427 -29.16 -13.55 14.22
C VAL A 427 -28.21 -13.45 13.02
N MET A 428 -27.63 -14.57 12.60
CA MET A 428 -26.75 -14.61 11.43
C MET A 428 -27.50 -14.30 10.13
N LEU A 429 -28.72 -14.82 9.96
CA LEU A 429 -29.58 -14.51 8.83
C LEU A 429 -29.87 -13.00 8.76
N TYR A 430 -30.30 -12.40 9.88
CA TYR A 430 -30.49 -10.96 10.00
C TYR A 430 -29.23 -10.18 9.62
N TRP A 431 -28.07 -10.59 10.17
CA TRP A 431 -26.80 -9.91 9.92
C TRP A 431 -26.39 -9.95 8.45
N VAL A 432 -26.50 -11.13 7.80
CA VAL A 432 -26.23 -11.30 6.37
C VAL A 432 -27.18 -10.41 5.54
N SER A 433 -28.48 -10.44 5.81
CA SER A 433 -29.43 -9.60 5.07
C SER A 433 -29.13 -8.11 5.25
N ARG A 434 -28.82 -7.68 6.49
CA ARG A 434 -28.52 -6.28 6.80
C ARG A 434 -27.26 -5.80 6.10
N ILE A 435 -26.17 -6.57 6.12
CA ILE A 435 -24.91 -6.13 5.51
C ILE A 435 -25.06 -5.98 3.98
N TRP A 436 -25.84 -6.86 3.34
CA TRP A 436 -26.19 -6.76 1.93
C TRP A 436 -27.08 -5.55 1.61
N ILE A 437 -28.06 -5.23 2.47
CA ILE A 437 -28.86 -4.01 2.32
C ILE A 437 -27.99 -2.75 2.41
N ILE A 438 -27.03 -2.71 3.34
CA ILE A 438 -26.09 -1.58 3.48
C ILE A 438 -25.20 -1.44 2.25
N ALA A 439 -24.68 -2.55 1.74
CA ALA A 439 -23.88 -2.56 0.52
C ALA A 439 -24.69 -2.09 -0.70
N HIS A 440 -25.93 -2.56 -0.85
CA HIS A 440 -26.85 -2.17 -1.91
C HIS A 440 -27.16 -0.66 -1.89
N ARG A 441 -27.28 -0.07 -0.70
CA ARG A 441 -27.48 1.38 -0.51
C ARG A 441 -26.22 2.22 -0.77
N GLY A 442 -25.08 1.61 -1.08
CA GLY A 442 -23.82 2.31 -1.31
C GLY A 442 -23.12 2.80 -0.04
N ASN A 443 -23.59 2.42 1.15
CA ASN A 443 -23.07 2.88 2.44
C ASN A 443 -21.92 2.01 2.99
N MET A 444 -21.29 1.20 2.13
CA MET A 444 -20.20 0.29 2.50
C MET A 444 -18.87 0.85 1.98
N ASP A 445 -18.25 1.71 2.80
CA ASP A 445 -17.00 2.40 2.44
C ASP A 445 -15.73 1.67 2.86
N ASP A 446 -15.82 0.93 3.97
CA ASP A 446 -14.72 0.17 4.55
C ASP A 446 -14.69 -1.27 4.01
N ASP A 447 -13.57 -1.97 4.25
CA ASP A 447 -13.51 -3.42 4.01
C ASP A 447 -14.56 -4.13 4.88
N PRO A 448 -15.38 -5.06 4.34
CA PRO A 448 -16.54 -5.62 5.06
C PRO A 448 -16.21 -6.25 6.41
N ILE A 449 -15.00 -6.79 6.59
CA ILE A 449 -14.56 -7.35 7.88
C ILE A 449 -14.29 -6.23 8.89
N VAL A 450 -13.64 -5.14 8.45
CA VAL A 450 -13.41 -3.98 9.31
C VAL A 450 -14.72 -3.30 9.66
N PHE A 451 -15.66 -3.24 8.71
CA PHE A 451 -17.02 -2.77 8.94
C PHE A 451 -17.71 -3.61 10.03
N ALA A 452 -17.68 -4.94 9.92
CA ALA A 452 -18.31 -5.86 10.87
C ALA A 452 -17.83 -5.67 12.32
N LEU A 453 -16.59 -5.23 12.52
CA LEU A 453 -16.00 -4.99 13.84
C LEU A 453 -16.24 -3.59 14.40
N LYS A 454 -16.61 -2.62 13.56
CA LYS A 454 -16.89 -1.23 13.97
C LYS A 454 -18.38 -0.94 14.09
N ASP A 455 -19.19 -1.56 13.24
CA ASP A 455 -20.64 -1.34 13.19
C ASP A 455 -21.30 -1.94 14.44
N ARG A 456 -22.01 -1.09 15.20
CA ARG A 456 -22.62 -1.46 16.48
C ARG A 456 -23.56 -2.66 16.35
N ALA A 457 -24.40 -2.68 15.31
CA ALA A 457 -25.33 -3.77 15.10
C ALA A 457 -24.61 -5.10 14.77
N SER A 458 -23.51 -5.04 14.02
CA SER A 458 -22.66 -6.22 13.74
C SER A 458 -21.99 -6.74 15.00
N VAL A 459 -21.48 -5.86 15.86
CA VAL A 459 -20.90 -6.24 17.17
C VAL A 459 -21.95 -6.87 18.08
N ILE A 460 -23.15 -6.28 18.16
CA ILE A 460 -24.28 -6.84 18.93
C ILE A 460 -24.68 -8.22 18.38
N ALA A 461 -24.79 -8.37 17.06
CA ALA A 461 -25.10 -9.66 16.45
C ALA A 461 -24.05 -10.73 16.78
N GLY A 462 -22.75 -10.37 16.69
CA GLY A 462 -21.65 -11.26 17.10
C GLY A 462 -21.72 -11.64 18.58
N ALA A 463 -21.99 -10.68 19.47
CA ALA A 463 -22.13 -10.93 20.90
C ALA A 463 -23.32 -11.84 21.23
N LEU A 464 -24.46 -11.66 20.55
CA LEU A 464 -25.62 -12.54 20.68
C LEU A 464 -25.30 -13.97 20.23
N ILE A 465 -24.63 -14.14 19.08
CA ILE A 465 -24.21 -15.46 18.59
C ILE A 465 -23.31 -16.15 19.62
N VAL A 466 -22.30 -15.45 20.14
CA VAL A 466 -21.42 -15.99 21.18
C VAL A 466 -22.20 -16.32 22.46
N GLY A 467 -23.15 -15.46 22.86
CA GLY A 467 -24.01 -15.70 24.01
C GLY A 467 -24.84 -16.99 23.87
N PHE A 468 -25.48 -17.21 22.72
CA PHE A 468 -26.23 -18.44 22.45
C PHE A 468 -25.34 -19.69 22.44
N MET A 469 -24.13 -19.57 21.89
CA MET A 469 -23.14 -20.66 21.91
C MET A 469 -22.69 -21.01 23.34
N LEU A 470 -22.49 -20.00 24.21
CA LEU A 470 -22.07 -20.21 25.60
C LEU A 470 -23.20 -20.75 26.48
N LEU A 471 -24.45 -20.35 26.23
CA LEU A 471 -25.62 -20.89 26.94
C LEU A 471 -25.89 -22.37 26.65
N ALA A 472 -25.36 -22.88 25.54
CA ALA A 472 -25.55 -24.26 25.13
C ALA A 472 -24.55 -25.23 25.80
N VAL A 473 -23.43 -24.72 26.31
CA VAL A 473 -22.43 -25.49 27.09
C VAL A 473 -23.05 -25.82 28.44
#